data_AF-E3Q4S9-F1
#
_entry.id   AF-E3Q4S9-F1
#
_cell.length_a   1.000
_cell.length_b   1.000
_cell.length_c   1.000
_cell.angle_alpha   90.00
_cell.angle_beta   90.00
_cell.angle_gamma   90.00
#
_symmetry.space_group_name_H-M   'P 1'
#
loop_
_entity.id
_entity.type
_entity.pdbx_description
1 polymer ?
#
loop_
_entity_poly.entity_id
_entity_poly.type
_entity_poly.pdbx_seq_one_letter_code
_entity_poly.pdbx_strand_id
1 'polypeptide(L)'
;MGHKAFDTPKKARLRGAHEFLEAKGIDYKKKDLFAFFEVSERRGRAILADREGSDRTHHNNQEKRGRKRLIQDANLDTVESLYDTEGFEAKRLPWASLPTEAGIPNASKRTIQRALKRQQISKRIAKQVTHVDKDTAYRRLQHAENALRLRPEPSDWHDQVFSDKCHFSFADKRPAHIAQKPRTRHDPS
;
A
#
# COMPACT_ATOMS: atom_id res chain seq x y z
N MET A 1 3.47 22.36 41.08
CA MET A 1 3.81 21.90 39.71
C MET A 1 4.21 23.12 38.88
N GLY A 2 5.51 23.32 38.64
CA GLY A 2 5.98 24.44 37.84
C GLY A 2 5.92 24.09 36.35
N HIS A 3 5.11 24.81 35.58
CA HIS A 3 5.15 24.74 34.12
C HIS A 3 6.55 25.13 33.65
N LYS A 4 7.22 24.26 32.87
CA LYS A 4 8.46 24.62 32.17
C LYS A 4 8.12 25.81 31.27
N ALA A 5 8.64 26.99 31.60
CA ALA A 5 8.63 28.12 30.68
C ALA A 5 9.19 27.62 29.36
N PHE A 6 8.38 27.65 28.30
CA PHE A 6 8.82 27.27 26.97
C PHE A 6 9.86 28.29 26.54
N ASP A 7 11.12 27.95 26.78
CA ASP A 7 12.26 28.74 26.34
C ASP A 7 12.12 28.90 24.82
N THR A 8 11.82 30.12 24.37
CA THR A 8 11.58 30.39 22.94
C THR A 8 12.82 29.91 22.20
N PRO A 9 12.73 28.98 21.23
CA PRO A 9 13.91 28.33 20.68
C PRO A 9 14.91 29.38 20.17
N LYS A 10 16.22 29.24 20.47
CA LYS A 10 17.28 30.20 20.07
C LYS A 10 17.16 30.67 18.60
N LYS A 11 16.68 29.80 17.71
CA LYS A 11 16.36 30.08 16.29
C LYS A 11 15.35 31.22 16.10
N ALA A 12 14.24 31.20 16.84
CA ALA A 12 13.17 32.18 16.72
C ALA A 12 13.58 33.54 17.28
N ARG A 13 14.31 33.56 18.41
CA ARG A 13 14.87 34.79 18.98
C ARG A 13 15.86 35.49 18.05
N LEU A 14 16.78 34.73 17.46
CA LEU A 14 17.72 35.24 16.47
C LEU A 14 17.01 35.82 15.24
N ARG A 15 15.96 35.15 14.75
CA ARG A 15 15.18 35.63 13.61
C ARG A 15 14.41 36.90 13.95
N GLY A 16 13.70 36.93 15.07
CA GLY A 16 12.96 38.12 15.51
C GLY A 16 13.88 39.33 15.72
N ALA A 17 15.08 39.12 16.28
CA ALA A 17 16.06 40.18 16.43
C ALA A 17 16.59 40.70 15.08
N HIS A 18 16.87 39.80 14.13
CA HIS A 18 17.24 40.19 12.76
C HIS A 18 16.13 40.98 12.06
N GLU A 19 14.88 40.49 12.12
CA GLU A 19 13.72 41.17 11.52
C GLU A 19 13.48 42.55 12.15
N PHE A 20 13.63 42.66 13.48
CA PHE A 20 13.50 43.93 14.18
C PHE A 20 14.57 44.94 13.77
N LEU A 21 15.85 44.54 13.70
CA LEU A 21 16.96 45.42 13.32
C LEU A 21 16.81 45.91 11.87
N GLU A 22 16.43 45.03 10.95
CA GLU A 22 16.14 45.38 9.56
C GLU A 22 14.93 46.35 9.48
N ALA A 23 13.84 46.06 10.18
CA ALA A 23 12.64 46.90 10.17
C ALA A 23 12.87 48.29 10.78
N LYS A 24 13.83 48.41 11.71
CA LYS A 24 14.25 49.68 12.31
C LYS A 24 15.37 50.38 11.56
N GLY A 25 15.93 49.77 10.51
CA GLY A 25 17.04 50.33 9.73
C GLY A 25 18.31 50.56 10.56
N ILE A 26 18.52 49.77 11.61
CA ILE A 26 19.71 49.87 12.46
C ILE A 26 20.83 49.10 11.77
N ASP A 27 21.98 49.71 11.56
CA ASP A 27 23.15 49.02 11.01
C ASP A 27 23.75 48.05 12.04
N TYR A 28 23.94 46.79 11.64
CA TYR A 28 24.54 45.77 12.49
C TYR A 28 25.35 44.76 11.66
N LYS A 29 26.34 44.14 12.30
CA LYS A 29 27.06 43.01 11.71
C LYS A 29 26.35 41.72 12.10
N LYS A 30 25.99 40.90 11.11
CA LYS A 30 25.36 39.59 11.34
C LYS A 30 26.20 38.68 12.24
N LYS A 31 27.53 38.82 12.21
CA LYS A 31 28.46 38.08 13.10
C LYS A 31 28.20 38.38 14.58
N ASP A 32 27.98 39.65 14.93
CA ASP A 32 27.77 40.08 16.31
C ASP A 32 26.40 39.60 16.80
N LEU A 33 25.39 39.65 15.92
CA LEU A 33 24.07 39.08 16.19
C LEU A 33 24.15 37.56 16.45
N PHE A 34 24.93 36.82 15.66
CA PHE A 34 25.12 35.39 15.85
C PHE A 34 25.85 35.06 17.15
N ALA A 35 26.90 35.83 17.48
CA ALA A 35 27.64 35.70 18.72
C ALA A 35 26.74 35.96 19.94
N PHE A 36 25.89 37.00 19.90
CA PHE A 36 24.95 37.33 20.97
C PHE A 36 23.99 36.18 21.30
N PHE A 37 23.52 35.45 20.28
CA PHE A 37 22.65 34.28 20.47
C PHE A 37 23.40 32.95 20.60
N GLU A 38 24.74 32.97 20.69
CA GLU A 38 25.61 31.79 20.79
C GLU A 38 25.42 30.80 19.62
N VAL A 39 25.26 31.31 18.39
CA VAL A 39 25.08 30.51 17.18
C VAL A 39 26.30 30.65 16.28
N SER A 40 26.84 29.55 15.75
CA SER A 40 27.94 29.62 14.77
C SER A 40 27.52 30.34 13.49
N GLU A 41 28.44 31.07 12.82
CA GLU A 41 28.10 31.84 11.61
C GLU A 41 27.39 30.99 10.54
N ARG A 42 27.88 29.76 10.32
CA ARG A 42 27.29 28.82 9.36
C ARG A 42 25.83 28.48 9.71
N ARG A 43 25.55 28.25 10.99
CA ARG A 43 24.21 27.93 11.46
C ARG A 43 23.31 29.16 11.47
N GLY A 44 23.82 30.33 11.85
CA GLY A 44 23.11 31.60 11.81
C GLY A 44 22.64 31.96 10.40
N ARG A 45 23.54 31.87 9.42
CA ARG A 45 23.19 32.05 7.99
C ARG A 45 22.12 31.06 7.52
N ALA A 46 22.24 29.79 7.89
CA ALA A 46 21.24 28.77 7.54
C ALA A 46 19.86 29.04 8.17
N ILE A 47 19.83 29.58 9.40
CA ILE A 47 18.59 29.95 10.10
C ILE A 47 17.90 31.13 9.42
N LEU A 48 18.66 32.14 8.99
CA LEU A 48 18.12 33.31 8.29
C LEU A 48 17.70 32.99 6.84
N ALA A 49 18.37 32.04 6.18
CA ALA A 49 18.03 31.62 4.81
C ALA A 49 16.70 30.84 4.74
N ASP A 50 16.32 30.15 5.82
CA ASP A 50 15.10 29.33 5.92
C ASP A 50 13.84 30.21 6.14
N ARG A 51 13.42 31.01 5.15
CA ARG A 51 12.35 32.02 5.29
C ARG A 51 11.04 31.49 5.90
N GLU A 52 10.64 30.27 5.56
CA GLU A 52 9.37 29.68 6.03
C GLU A 52 9.43 29.17 7.48
N GLY A 53 10.64 29.14 8.07
CA GLY A 53 10.80 28.72 9.46
C GLY A 53 10.26 27.33 9.67
N SER A 54 10.78 26.35 8.90
CA SER A 54 10.28 24.97 8.85
C SER A 54 9.64 24.55 10.18
N ASP A 55 8.31 24.55 10.22
CA ASP A 55 7.58 24.16 11.41
C ASP A 55 8.07 22.75 11.78
N ARG A 56 8.57 22.57 13.00
CA ARG A 56 9.22 21.30 13.40
C ARG A 56 8.21 20.16 13.45
N THR A 57 6.93 20.48 13.39
CA THR A 57 5.81 19.53 13.31
C THR A 57 5.69 18.91 11.91
N HIS A 58 6.15 19.60 10.86
CA HIS A 58 6.06 19.13 9.48
C HIS A 58 7.45 19.03 8.87
N HIS A 59 7.93 17.81 8.67
CA HIS A 59 9.10 17.51 7.85
C HIS A 59 8.80 17.86 6.38
N ASN A 60 8.75 19.14 6.04
CA ASN A 60 8.39 19.63 4.70
C ASN A 60 9.55 19.56 3.69
N ASN A 61 10.72 19.09 4.12
CA ASN A 61 11.83 18.79 3.22
C ASN A 61 11.64 17.38 2.65
N GLN A 62 11.74 17.23 1.32
CA GLN A 62 11.87 15.91 0.70
C GLN A 62 12.98 15.14 1.40
N GLU A 63 12.61 14.05 2.07
CA GLU A 63 13.55 13.25 2.85
C GLU A 63 14.54 12.55 1.90
N LYS A 64 15.71 13.19 1.73
CA LYS A 64 16.83 12.65 0.92
C LYS A 64 17.57 11.53 1.64
N ARG A 65 17.26 11.30 2.92
CA ARG A 65 17.89 10.30 3.78
C ARG A 65 17.04 9.03 3.78
N GLY A 66 17.49 8.00 3.09
CA GLY A 66 16.80 6.72 3.08
C GLY A 66 17.50 5.70 2.20
N ARG A 67 17.37 4.42 2.56
CA ARG A 67 17.82 3.31 1.70
C ARG A 67 16.96 3.31 0.45
N LYS A 68 17.60 3.30 -0.73
CA LYS A 68 16.90 3.16 -2.01
C LYS A 68 16.03 1.89 -1.99
N ARG A 69 14.82 1.99 -2.55
CA ARG A 69 13.93 0.84 -2.68
C ARG A 69 14.59 -0.22 -3.57
N LEU A 70 14.45 -1.48 -3.17
CA LEU A 70 15.00 -2.60 -3.93
C LEU A 70 14.22 -2.87 -5.22
N ILE A 71 12.90 -2.70 -5.16
CA ILE A 71 12.00 -2.87 -6.31
C ILE A 71 11.56 -1.47 -6.75
N GLN A 72 11.90 -1.12 -7.99
CA GLN A 72 11.43 0.09 -8.65
C GLN A 72 10.11 -0.17 -9.39
N ASP A 73 9.44 0.89 -9.83
CA ASP A 73 8.15 0.75 -10.52
C ASP A 73 8.32 0.03 -11.87
N ALA A 74 9.42 0.26 -12.60
CA ALA A 74 9.75 -0.49 -13.82
C ALA A 74 9.88 -2.01 -13.62
N ASN A 75 10.32 -2.45 -12.43
CA ASN A 75 10.37 -3.88 -12.11
C ASN A 75 8.96 -4.46 -11.86
N LEU A 76 7.95 -3.63 -11.60
CA LEU A 76 6.57 -4.11 -11.47
C LEU A 76 5.93 -4.26 -12.84
N ASP A 77 6.29 -3.41 -13.80
CA ASP A 77 5.86 -3.53 -15.20
C ASP A 77 6.34 -4.86 -15.81
N THR A 78 7.51 -5.38 -15.42
CA THR A 78 7.96 -6.72 -15.87
C THR A 78 7.11 -7.85 -15.28
N VAL A 79 6.62 -7.71 -14.05
CA VAL A 79 5.72 -8.69 -13.42
C VAL A 79 4.34 -8.65 -14.10
N GLU A 80 3.86 -7.46 -14.45
CA GLU A 80 2.60 -7.31 -15.19
C GLU A 80 2.71 -7.89 -16.60
N SER A 81 3.81 -7.59 -17.30
CA SER A 81 4.13 -8.19 -18.61
C SER A 81 4.19 -9.72 -18.53
N LEU A 82 4.76 -10.27 -17.46
CA LEU A 82 4.78 -11.72 -17.21
C LEU A 82 3.34 -12.27 -17.05
N TYR A 83 2.47 -11.57 -16.33
CA TYR A 83 1.06 -11.96 -16.20
C TYR A 83 0.28 -11.89 -17.50
N ASP A 84 0.61 -10.95 -18.38
CA ASP A 84 -0.04 -10.83 -19.69
C ASP A 84 0.46 -11.89 -20.67
N THR A 85 1.75 -12.23 -20.61
CA THR A 85 2.37 -13.19 -21.53
C THR A 85 2.02 -14.64 -21.17
N GLU A 86 2.19 -15.02 -19.90
CA GLU A 86 1.99 -16.41 -19.44
C GLU A 86 0.61 -16.64 -18.81
N GLY A 87 -0.16 -15.57 -18.57
CA GLY A 87 -1.54 -15.64 -18.14
C GLY A 87 -1.71 -16.39 -16.82
N PHE A 88 -2.27 -17.60 -16.92
CA PHE A 88 -2.62 -18.42 -15.77
C PHE A 88 -1.39 -19.00 -15.04
N GLU A 89 -0.36 -19.43 -15.79
CA GLU A 89 0.81 -20.08 -15.19
C GLU A 89 1.62 -19.09 -14.34
N ALA A 90 1.86 -17.88 -14.85
CA ALA A 90 2.48 -16.83 -14.05
C ALA A 90 1.67 -16.44 -12.81
N LYS A 91 0.34 -16.42 -12.90
CA LYS A 91 -0.55 -16.16 -11.73
C LYS A 91 -0.45 -17.25 -10.68
N ARG A 92 -0.13 -18.49 -11.07
CA ARG A 92 0.02 -19.65 -10.19
C ARG A 92 1.37 -19.71 -9.49
N LEU A 93 2.41 -19.07 -10.04
CA LEU A 93 3.76 -19.06 -9.44
C LEU A 93 3.72 -18.73 -7.95
N PRO A 94 4.50 -19.38 -7.08
CA PRO A 94 4.61 -18.96 -5.68
C PRO A 94 5.27 -17.57 -5.58
N TRP A 95 4.95 -16.83 -4.52
CA TRP A 95 5.57 -15.51 -4.28
C TRP A 95 7.10 -15.52 -4.20
N ALA A 96 7.70 -16.67 -3.92
CA ALA A 96 9.15 -16.81 -3.82
C ALA A 96 9.84 -16.95 -5.19
N SER A 97 9.19 -17.57 -6.18
CA SER A 97 9.75 -17.74 -7.53
C SER A 97 9.40 -16.58 -8.46
N LEU A 98 8.28 -15.89 -8.20
CA LEU A 98 7.81 -14.77 -9.02
C LEU A 98 8.90 -13.72 -9.37
N PRO A 99 9.77 -13.29 -8.44
CA PRO A 99 10.80 -12.32 -8.79
C PRO A 99 11.83 -12.87 -9.77
N THR A 100 12.21 -14.14 -9.65
CA THR A 100 13.17 -14.79 -10.55
C THR A 100 12.60 -14.88 -11.97
N GLU A 101 11.35 -15.33 -12.09
CA GLU A 101 10.66 -15.43 -13.40
C GLU A 101 10.43 -14.06 -14.03
N ALA A 102 10.15 -13.03 -13.21
CA ALA A 102 10.01 -11.65 -13.68
C ALA A 102 11.35 -10.92 -13.92
N GLY A 103 12.49 -11.62 -13.81
CA GLY A 103 13.82 -11.05 -14.04
C GLY A 103 14.29 -10.05 -12.97
N ILE A 104 13.73 -10.08 -11.76
CA ILE A 104 14.03 -9.16 -10.66
C ILE A 104 15.04 -9.82 -9.69
N PRO A 105 16.32 -9.45 -9.73
CA PRO A 105 17.32 -10.06 -8.86
C PRO A 105 17.14 -9.67 -7.40
N ASN A 106 17.47 -10.59 -6.49
CA ASN A 106 17.59 -10.38 -5.04
C ASN A 106 16.32 -9.91 -4.31
N ALA A 107 15.15 -9.98 -4.93
CA ALA A 107 13.89 -9.62 -4.27
C ALA A 107 13.33 -10.78 -3.44
N SER A 108 13.17 -10.55 -2.14
CA SER A 108 12.52 -11.53 -1.26
C SER A 108 11.02 -11.63 -1.52
N LYS A 109 10.42 -12.78 -1.16
CA LYS A 109 8.96 -13.00 -1.11
C LYS A 109 8.20 -11.83 -0.49
N ARG A 110 8.67 -11.32 0.66
CA ARG A 110 7.97 -10.25 1.39
C ARG A 110 8.12 -8.90 0.70
N THR A 111 9.25 -8.67 0.03
CA THR A 111 9.51 -7.45 -0.72
C THR A 111 8.58 -7.36 -1.93
N ILE A 112 8.49 -8.43 -2.74
CA ILE A 112 7.63 -8.44 -3.92
C ILE A 112 6.14 -8.33 -3.54
N GLN A 113 5.71 -9.02 -2.48
CA GLN A 113 4.33 -8.94 -2.00
C GLN A 113 3.95 -7.52 -1.57
N ARG A 114 4.85 -6.81 -0.87
CA ARG A 114 4.62 -5.40 -0.48
C ARG A 114 4.60 -4.48 -1.68
N ALA A 115 5.50 -4.69 -2.63
CA ALA A 115 5.60 -3.86 -3.84
C ALA A 115 4.34 -4.00 -4.72
N LEU A 116 3.84 -5.21 -4.91
CA LEU A 116 2.60 -5.46 -5.67
C LEU A 116 1.34 -5.02 -4.92
N LYS A 117 1.29 -5.18 -3.58
CA LYS A 117 0.17 -4.66 -2.78
C LYS A 117 0.01 -3.14 -2.90
N ARG A 118 1.11 -2.40 -3.07
CA ARG A 118 1.07 -0.95 -3.34
C ARG A 118 0.36 -0.64 -4.67
N GLN A 119 0.50 -1.51 -5.66
CA GLN A 119 -0.25 -1.47 -6.93
C GLN A 119 -1.63 -2.13 -6.84
N GLN A 120 -2.10 -2.46 -5.64
CA GLN A 120 -3.36 -3.19 -5.40
C GLN A 120 -3.41 -4.59 -6.04
N ILE A 121 -2.28 -5.13 -6.49
CA ILE A 121 -2.17 -6.48 -7.03
C ILE A 121 -2.04 -7.47 -5.87
N SER A 122 -2.93 -8.45 -5.83
CA SER A 122 -2.96 -9.46 -4.77
C SER A 122 -3.29 -10.85 -5.34
N LYS A 123 -2.75 -11.89 -4.70
CA LYS A 123 -3.08 -13.26 -5.06
C LYS A 123 -4.37 -13.67 -4.39
N ARG A 124 -5.30 -14.17 -5.21
CA ARG A 124 -6.53 -14.81 -4.75
C ARG A 124 -6.29 -16.28 -4.43
N ILE A 125 -7.05 -16.81 -3.49
CA ILE A 125 -7.16 -18.26 -3.31
C ILE A 125 -7.80 -18.82 -4.58
N ALA A 126 -7.19 -19.85 -5.16
CA ALA A 126 -7.74 -20.51 -6.33
C ALA A 126 -9.11 -21.08 -5.96
N LYS A 127 -10.13 -20.75 -6.75
CA LYS A 127 -11.44 -21.41 -6.65
C LYS A 127 -11.33 -22.77 -7.30
N GLN A 128 -11.77 -23.82 -6.61
CA GLN A 128 -11.96 -25.11 -7.26
C GLN A 128 -13.09 -24.97 -8.26
N VAL A 129 -12.82 -25.29 -9.52
CA VAL A 129 -13.82 -25.33 -10.58
C VAL A 129 -13.76 -26.74 -11.14
N THR A 130 -14.93 -27.35 -11.33
CA THR A 130 -15.00 -28.64 -12.03
C THR A 130 -14.54 -28.45 -13.46
N HIS A 131 -13.69 -29.35 -13.94
CA HIS A 131 -13.32 -29.35 -15.35
C HIS A 131 -14.58 -29.54 -16.19
N VAL A 132 -14.72 -28.71 -17.24
CA VAL A 132 -15.81 -28.79 -18.20
C VAL A 132 -15.18 -29.05 -19.55
N ASP A 133 -15.58 -30.14 -20.20
CA ASP A 133 -15.15 -30.44 -21.56
C ASP A 133 -15.71 -29.40 -22.55
N LYS A 134 -15.07 -29.27 -23.72
CA LYS A 134 -15.42 -28.24 -24.70
C LYS A 134 -16.86 -28.35 -25.19
N ASP A 135 -17.37 -29.57 -25.32
CA ASP A 135 -18.71 -29.85 -25.82
C ASP A 135 -19.77 -29.48 -24.77
N THR A 136 -19.58 -29.85 -23.50
CA THR A 136 -20.44 -29.36 -22.40
C THR A 136 -20.39 -27.84 -22.25
N ALA A 137 -19.22 -27.21 -22.41
CA ALA A 137 -19.10 -25.76 -22.37
C ALA A 137 -19.91 -25.09 -23.49
N TYR A 138 -19.85 -25.64 -24.71
CA TYR A 138 -20.63 -25.18 -25.85
C TYR A 138 -22.15 -25.33 -25.61
N ARG A 139 -22.59 -26.51 -25.14
CA ARG A 139 -24.01 -26.72 -24.80
C ARG A 139 -24.52 -25.77 -23.74
N ARG A 140 -23.70 -25.48 -22.72
CA ARG A 140 -24.05 -24.51 -21.66
C ARG A 140 -24.21 -23.10 -22.23
N LEU A 141 -23.32 -22.69 -23.14
CA LEU A 141 -23.41 -21.39 -23.82
C LEU A 141 -24.69 -21.30 -24.65
N GLN A 142 -24.94 -22.29 -25.52
CA GLN A 142 -26.17 -22.33 -26.33
C GLN A 142 -27.43 -22.32 -25.47
N HIS A 143 -27.44 -23.07 -24.36
CA HIS A 143 -28.58 -23.06 -23.45
C HIS A 143 -28.81 -21.68 -22.84
N ALA A 144 -27.74 -21.01 -22.39
CA ALA A 144 -27.82 -19.67 -21.82
C ALA A 144 -28.31 -18.64 -22.85
N GLU A 145 -27.77 -18.65 -24.07
CA GLU A 145 -28.19 -17.76 -25.16
C GLU A 145 -29.66 -17.98 -25.53
N ASN A 146 -30.09 -19.23 -25.65
CA ASN A 146 -31.49 -19.55 -25.93
C ASN A 146 -32.41 -19.13 -24.78
N ALA A 147 -32.00 -19.31 -23.53
CA ALA A 147 -32.78 -18.91 -22.37
C ALA A 147 -32.94 -17.38 -22.31
N LEU A 148 -31.87 -16.62 -22.58
CA LEU A 148 -31.91 -15.16 -22.66
C LEU A 148 -32.79 -14.68 -23.82
N ARG A 149 -32.75 -15.35 -24.97
CA ARG A 149 -33.60 -15.00 -26.12
C ARG A 149 -35.09 -15.23 -25.84
N LEU A 150 -35.41 -16.31 -25.13
CA LEU A 150 -36.79 -16.68 -24.80
C LEU A 150 -37.35 -15.87 -23.61
N ARG A 151 -36.48 -15.35 -22.75
CA ARG A 151 -36.84 -14.64 -21.51
C ARG A 151 -35.98 -13.37 -21.35
N PRO A 152 -36.17 -12.37 -22.21
CA PRO A 152 -35.33 -11.17 -22.23
C PRO A 152 -35.56 -10.28 -21.00
N GLU A 153 -36.78 -10.21 -20.48
CA GLU A 153 -37.10 -9.35 -19.34
C GLU A 153 -37.03 -10.14 -18.02
N PRO A 154 -36.64 -9.49 -16.89
CA PRO A 154 -36.56 -10.16 -15.59
C PRO A 154 -37.88 -10.82 -15.16
N SER A 155 -39.02 -10.26 -15.56
CA SER A 155 -40.34 -10.80 -15.23
C SER A 155 -40.60 -12.18 -15.81
N ASP A 156 -39.98 -12.51 -16.95
CA ASP A 156 -40.20 -13.77 -17.67
C ASP A 156 -39.61 -14.99 -16.93
N TRP A 157 -38.80 -14.74 -15.89
CA TRP A 157 -38.16 -15.76 -15.06
C TRP A 157 -38.99 -16.15 -13.83
N HIS A 158 -40.06 -15.42 -13.51
CA HIS A 158 -40.85 -15.65 -12.28
C HIS A 158 -41.53 -17.03 -12.22
N ASP A 159 -41.87 -17.60 -13.37
CA ASP A 159 -42.55 -18.90 -13.44
C ASP A 159 -41.56 -20.08 -13.41
N GLN A 160 -40.25 -19.82 -13.37
CA GLN A 160 -39.24 -20.86 -13.40
C GLN A 160 -38.94 -21.38 -11.99
N VAL A 161 -39.18 -22.67 -11.78
CA VAL A 161 -38.89 -23.37 -10.53
C VAL A 161 -37.67 -24.27 -10.71
N PHE A 162 -36.70 -24.14 -9.82
CA PHE A 162 -35.50 -24.99 -9.81
C PHE A 162 -35.59 -26.00 -8.68
N SER A 163 -35.22 -27.25 -8.97
CA SER A 163 -35.04 -28.30 -7.96
C SER A 163 -33.67 -28.93 -8.15
N ASP A 164 -32.96 -29.18 -7.06
CA ASP A 164 -31.70 -29.93 -7.05
C ASP A 164 -31.71 -30.96 -5.92
N LYS A 165 -30.99 -32.06 -6.10
CA LYS A 165 -30.85 -33.13 -5.11
C LYS A 165 -29.49 -33.05 -4.45
N CYS A 166 -29.49 -32.59 -3.20
CA CYS A 166 -28.28 -32.59 -2.37
C CYS A 166 -28.21 -33.85 -1.50
N HIS A 167 -27.06 -34.53 -1.51
CA HIS A 167 -26.77 -35.63 -0.60
C HIS A 167 -26.11 -35.10 0.67
N PHE A 168 -26.70 -35.37 1.84
CA PHE A 168 -26.09 -35.08 3.15
C PHE A 168 -25.72 -36.40 3.85
N SER A 169 -24.57 -36.45 4.52
CA SER A 169 -24.15 -37.60 5.33
C SER A 169 -23.64 -37.14 6.70
N PHE A 170 -24.00 -37.87 7.75
CA PHE A 170 -23.62 -37.56 9.14
C PHE A 170 -22.15 -37.90 9.47
N ALA A 171 -21.40 -38.46 8.52
CA ALA A 171 -20.04 -38.97 8.72
C ALA A 171 -18.98 -38.09 8.04
N ASP A 172 -19.32 -36.88 7.59
CA ASP A 172 -18.35 -36.01 6.93
C ASP A 172 -17.34 -35.49 7.96
N LYS A 173 -16.19 -36.19 8.06
CA LYS A 173 -15.06 -35.85 8.95
C LYS A 173 -14.28 -34.61 8.49
N ARG A 174 -14.82 -33.83 7.55
CA ARG A 174 -14.16 -32.62 7.08
C ARG A 174 -13.98 -31.65 8.25
N PRO A 175 -12.81 -31.03 8.39
CA PRO A 175 -12.57 -30.11 9.48
C PRO A 175 -13.55 -28.93 9.38
N ALA A 176 -14.33 -28.72 10.42
CA ALA A 176 -15.10 -27.48 10.57
C ALA A 176 -14.11 -26.33 10.74
N HIS A 177 -14.08 -25.40 9.77
CA HIS A 177 -13.23 -24.22 9.85
C HIS A 177 -13.91 -23.17 10.73
N ILE A 178 -13.64 -23.21 12.04
CA ILE A 178 -14.03 -22.16 12.98
C ILE A 178 -13.00 -21.02 12.89
N ALA A 179 -13.44 -19.82 12.50
CA ALA A 179 -12.60 -18.64 12.47
C ALA A 179 -12.29 -18.17 13.90
N GLN A 180 -11.23 -18.71 14.50
CA GLN A 180 -10.72 -18.29 15.81
C GLN A 180 -9.70 -17.15 15.65
N LYS A 181 -9.55 -16.33 16.70
CA LYS A 181 -8.47 -15.34 16.75
C LYS A 181 -7.11 -16.07 16.71
N PRO A 182 -6.07 -15.47 16.10
CA PRO A 182 -4.75 -16.09 16.07
C PRO A 182 -4.28 -16.44 17.48
N ARG A 183 -3.77 -17.67 17.66
CA ARG A 183 -3.27 -18.24 18.93
C ARG A 183 -4.33 -18.61 19.99
N THR A 184 -5.62 -18.57 19.70
CA THR A 184 -6.69 -18.93 20.67
C THR A 184 -7.21 -20.36 20.47
N ARG A 185 -6.38 -21.30 19.99
CA ARG A 185 -6.80 -22.67 19.64
C ARG A 185 -7.31 -23.48 20.84
N HIS A 186 -6.80 -23.15 22.02
CA HIS A 186 -7.09 -23.84 23.28
C HIS A 186 -8.02 -23.04 24.20
N ASP A 187 -8.43 -21.83 23.79
CA ASP A 187 -9.35 -21.05 24.59
C ASP A 187 -10.76 -21.64 24.42
N PRO A 188 -11.49 -21.91 25.52
CA PRO A 188 -12.88 -22.31 25.43
C PRO A 188 -13.67 -21.15 24.80
N SER A 189 -14.39 -21.48 23.73
CA SER A 189 -15.26 -20.57 22.97
C SER A 189 -16.47 -20.11 23.76
#